data_AF-A0A2E5CE59-F1
#
_entry.id   AF-A0A2E5CE59-F1
#
_cell.length_a   1.000
_cell.length_b   1.000
_cell.length_c   1.000
_cell.angle_alpha   90.00
_cell.angle_beta   90.00
_cell.angle_gamma   90.00
#
_symmetry.space_group_name_H-M   'P 1'
#
loop_
_entity.id
_entity.type
_entity.pdbx_description
1 polymer ?
#
loop_
_entity_poly.entity_id
_entity_poly.type
_entity_poly.pdbx_seq_one_letter_code
_entity_poly.pdbx_strand_id
1 'polypeptide(L)'
;MLNVIKTVAAAAIIGSFGAHGSSLAFTPIVAGADACDVPICDIQETLDQLMNMSQNQRYNYANNLVLEHAKTKDVKVLKNLVDFGRKLQAISIEMGDEDWVSREAGTLANNAILNLAKYSAMNGEAIAELFMQLDSATKRYEVIQYWHQMIFSLEDVEILEEIISFGTLAKDYSAKIGDEPWIQRAAASMISDASVKLVALEPVHEGVYEVRLNKTDRRMLGFDRIVVLDSTSSKNLTVHFLNSEINRTAFSFNHATIIGNKVSGTNLSTNGPSSSFQFNFDRTSGEIQGTIQTTRGQKVSFIGERKFTVQDLLKGESPRVIEKNDIIGTMKGAILGVEGELSIKSFSANTYSASFVSNNGQIILDFQGKIFPKKGIISLTHNDKIKLVLAFRSGTSGVIWKGATFSTQNGEVNPAYFKPFY
;
A
#
# COMPACT_ATOMS: atom_id res chain seq x y z
N MET A 1 -18.33 -24.06 45.95
CA MET A 1 -19.55 -24.85 46.25
C MET A 1 -20.76 -24.02 45.88
N LEU A 2 -21.62 -24.59 45.01
CA LEU A 2 -23.07 -24.38 44.83
C LEU A 2 -23.68 -22.98 45.13
N ASN A 3 -24.19 -22.23 44.15
CA ASN A 3 -25.45 -22.35 43.36
C ASN A 3 -26.61 -21.48 43.91
N VAL A 4 -27.07 -20.56 43.04
CA VAL A 4 -28.48 -20.20 42.69
C VAL A 4 -29.29 -19.45 43.78
N ILE A 5 -29.94 -18.32 43.50
CA ILE A 5 -31.30 -18.20 42.93
C ILE A 5 -31.56 -16.78 42.38
N LYS A 6 -32.24 -16.73 41.22
CA LYS A 6 -32.82 -15.58 40.51
C LYS A 6 -34.04 -14.99 41.25
N THR A 7 -34.27 -13.67 41.13
CA THR A 7 -35.63 -13.12 41.18
C THR A 7 -35.79 -11.92 40.25
N VAL A 8 -36.83 -12.00 39.43
CA VAL A 8 -37.33 -11.02 38.46
C VAL A 8 -38.15 -9.97 39.22
N ALA A 9 -37.98 -8.68 38.90
CA ALA A 9 -38.90 -7.63 39.31
C ALA A 9 -39.52 -7.00 38.07
N ALA A 10 -40.79 -7.32 37.83
CA ALA A 10 -41.68 -6.60 36.93
C ALA A 10 -42.17 -5.32 37.63
N ALA A 11 -42.12 -4.18 36.94
CA ALA A 11 -42.83 -2.98 37.35
C ALA A 11 -43.58 -2.42 36.13
N ALA A 12 -44.90 -2.61 36.16
CA ALA A 12 -45.85 -1.87 35.35
C ALA A 12 -46.05 -0.48 35.97
N ILE A 13 -46.01 0.57 35.15
CA ILE A 13 -46.68 1.84 35.47
C ILE A 13 -47.48 2.25 34.23
N ILE A 14 -48.79 2.31 34.43
CA ILE A 14 -49.80 2.94 33.57
C ILE A 14 -50.00 4.37 34.09
N GLY A 15 -50.20 5.31 33.16
CA GLY A 15 -50.77 6.64 33.40
C GLY A 15 -50.41 7.58 32.24
N SER A 16 -51.15 7.74 31.13
CA SER A 16 -52.56 8.07 30.86
C SER A 16 -52.70 9.50 30.30
N PHE A 17 -53.44 9.60 29.20
CA PHE A 17 -54.11 10.75 28.57
C PHE A 17 -53.42 11.55 27.43
N GLY A 18 -54.02 11.45 26.24
CA GLY A 18 -53.86 12.36 25.11
C GLY A 18 -54.14 11.70 23.75
N ALA A 19 -55.41 11.52 23.40
CA ALA A 19 -55.85 10.90 22.16
C ALA A 19 -55.48 11.71 20.90
N HIS A 20 -54.91 11.05 19.88
CA HIS A 20 -55.44 10.92 18.51
C HIS A 20 -54.40 10.29 17.57
N GLY A 21 -54.75 9.14 16.95
CA GLY A 21 -54.01 8.56 15.82
C GLY A 21 -53.22 7.29 16.13
N SER A 22 -53.87 6.26 16.66
CA SER A 22 -53.29 4.93 16.87
C SER A 22 -52.94 4.24 15.53
N SER A 23 -51.69 4.31 15.08
CA SER A 23 -51.12 3.24 14.28
C SER A 23 -50.54 2.21 15.25
N LEU A 24 -51.03 0.98 15.14
CA LEU A 24 -50.51 -0.15 15.90
C LEU A 24 -49.04 -0.32 15.52
N ALA A 25 -48.13 0.06 16.43
CA ALA A 25 -46.75 -0.37 16.38
C ALA A 25 -46.74 -1.90 16.59
N PHE A 26 -46.84 -2.64 15.49
CA PHE A 26 -46.51 -4.05 15.47
C PHE A 26 -45.02 -4.17 15.77
N THR A 27 -44.72 -4.50 17.02
CA THR A 27 -43.47 -5.14 17.38
C THR A 27 -43.49 -6.53 16.73
N PRO A 28 -42.46 -6.94 15.96
CA PRO A 28 -42.34 -8.33 15.58
C PRO A 28 -42.21 -9.14 16.88
N ILE A 29 -42.92 -10.26 16.95
CA ILE A 29 -42.82 -11.23 18.02
C ILE A 29 -41.38 -11.74 18.01
N VAL A 30 -40.57 -11.29 18.97
CA VAL A 30 -39.29 -11.92 19.29
C VAL A 30 -39.63 -13.23 20.02
N ALA A 31 -39.85 -14.30 19.25
CA ALA A 31 -39.95 -15.64 19.80
C ALA A 31 -38.55 -16.16 20.12
N GLY A 32 -38.17 -16.02 21.40
CA GLY A 32 -37.27 -16.90 22.16
C GLY A 32 -36.01 -17.48 21.50
N ALA A 33 -34.87 -16.82 21.76
CA ALA A 33 -33.56 -17.39 22.15
C ALA A 33 -32.99 -18.59 21.34
N ASP A 34 -32.19 -18.25 20.32
CA ASP A 34 -30.73 -18.42 20.41
C ASP A 34 -30.12 -17.04 20.17
N ALA A 35 -29.13 -16.62 20.96
CA ALA A 35 -28.42 -15.37 20.72
C ALA A 35 -27.57 -15.54 19.46
N CYS A 36 -28.19 -15.39 18.28
CA CYS A 36 -27.42 -15.36 17.05
C CYS A 36 -26.61 -14.05 17.05
N ASP A 37 -25.31 -14.15 16.75
CA ASP A 37 -24.39 -13.01 16.77
C ASP A 37 -24.62 -12.00 15.61
N VAL A 38 -25.79 -12.06 14.95
CA VAL A 38 -26.11 -11.28 13.75
C VAL A 38 -27.56 -10.77 13.79
N PRO A 39 -27.92 -9.69 13.06
CA PRO A 39 -29.26 -9.10 13.14
C PRO A 39 -30.38 -10.01 12.63
N ILE A 40 -30.12 -10.83 11.61
CA ILE A 40 -31.08 -11.79 11.06
C ILE A 40 -30.52 -13.21 11.22
N CYS A 41 -31.05 -13.96 12.19
CA CYS A 41 -30.59 -15.32 12.49
C CYS A 41 -30.87 -16.30 11.35
N ASP A 42 -32.12 -16.35 10.89
CA ASP A 42 -32.55 -17.14 9.74
C ASP A 42 -33.08 -16.19 8.67
N ILE A 43 -32.27 -15.98 7.64
CA ILE A 43 -32.59 -15.10 6.53
C ILE A 43 -33.80 -15.64 5.77
N GLN A 44 -33.90 -16.95 5.53
CA GLN A 44 -34.97 -17.51 4.71
C GLN A 44 -36.32 -17.44 5.46
N GLU A 45 -36.34 -17.82 6.73
CA GLU A 45 -37.55 -17.73 7.55
C GLU A 45 -38.05 -16.29 7.65
N THR A 46 -37.14 -15.33 7.84
CA THR A 46 -37.49 -13.91 7.90
C THR A 46 -38.06 -13.41 6.57
N LEU A 47 -37.50 -13.84 5.43
CA LEU A 47 -38.01 -13.48 4.11
C LEU A 47 -39.40 -14.08 3.87
N ASP A 48 -39.64 -15.33 4.28
CA ASP A 48 -40.93 -15.99 4.18
C ASP A 48 -42.02 -15.25 4.97
N GLN A 49 -41.67 -14.74 6.16
CA GLN A 49 -42.56 -13.87 6.93
C GLN A 49 -42.85 -12.56 6.18
N LEU A 50 -41.83 -11.91 5.61
CA LEU A 50 -41.96 -10.64 4.90
C LEU A 50 -42.75 -10.73 3.58
N MET A 51 -42.72 -11.87 2.89
CA MET A 51 -43.56 -12.13 1.71
C MET A 51 -45.06 -12.08 2.03
N ASN A 52 -45.43 -12.39 3.27
CA ASN A 52 -46.82 -12.35 3.72
C ASN A 52 -47.25 -10.98 4.29
N MET A 53 -46.35 -10.00 4.33
CA MET A 53 -46.63 -8.65 4.85
C MET A 53 -47.04 -7.66 3.76
N SER A 54 -47.48 -6.47 4.16
CA SER A 54 -47.72 -5.36 3.23
C SER A 54 -46.39 -4.70 2.79
N GLN A 55 -46.41 -4.01 1.64
CA GLN A 55 -45.22 -3.30 1.13
C GLN A 55 -44.66 -2.26 2.12
N ASN A 56 -45.53 -1.58 2.88
CA ASN A 56 -45.14 -0.65 3.95
C ASN A 56 -44.36 -1.34 5.08
N GLN A 57 -44.78 -2.56 5.45
CA GLN A 57 -44.10 -3.32 6.50
C GLN A 57 -42.74 -3.82 6.04
N ARG A 58 -42.62 -4.29 4.79
CA ARG A 58 -41.33 -4.66 4.18
C ARG A 58 -40.36 -3.48 4.16
N TYR A 59 -40.82 -2.31 3.71
CA TYR A 59 -40.02 -1.09 3.74
C TYR A 59 -39.58 -0.70 5.16
N ASN A 60 -40.51 -0.68 6.11
CA ASN A 60 -40.19 -0.29 7.50
C ASN A 60 -39.18 -1.26 8.13
N TYR A 61 -39.23 -2.55 7.79
CA TYR A 61 -38.25 -3.52 8.24
C TYR A 61 -36.84 -3.19 7.70
N ALA A 62 -36.72 -2.95 6.38
CA ALA A 62 -35.45 -2.56 5.77
C ALA A 62 -34.92 -1.22 6.33
N ASN A 63 -35.77 -0.20 6.42
CA ASN A 63 -35.42 1.12 6.95
C ASN A 63 -34.97 1.07 8.41
N ASN A 64 -35.62 0.24 9.25
CA ASN A 64 -35.19 0.07 10.64
C ASN A 64 -33.78 -0.53 10.72
N LEU A 65 -33.48 -1.55 9.92
CA LEU A 65 -32.13 -2.12 9.85
C LEU A 65 -31.10 -1.11 9.33
N VAL A 66 -31.47 -0.27 8.35
CA VAL A 66 -30.62 0.82 7.85
C VAL A 66 -30.26 1.78 8.98
N LEU A 67 -31.26 2.22 9.76
CA LEU A 67 -31.07 3.18 10.84
C LEU A 67 -30.29 2.60 12.01
N GLU A 68 -30.63 1.37 12.43
CA GLU A 68 -30.01 0.68 13.57
C GLU A 68 -28.53 0.35 13.31
N HIS A 69 -28.21 -0.06 12.07
CA HIS A 69 -26.87 -0.50 11.72
C HIS A 69 -26.06 0.51 10.90
N ALA A 70 -26.53 1.76 10.77
CA ALA A 70 -25.86 2.81 9.99
C ALA A 70 -24.36 2.99 10.34
N LYS A 71 -23.99 2.75 11.60
CA LYS A 71 -22.63 2.94 12.13
C LYS A 71 -21.92 1.64 12.49
N THR A 72 -22.49 0.47 12.16
CA THR A 72 -21.87 -0.80 12.53
C THR A 72 -20.55 -0.99 11.79
N LYS A 73 -19.59 -1.60 12.49
CA LYS A 73 -18.28 -1.98 11.95
C LYS A 73 -18.04 -3.48 12.01
N ASP A 74 -18.98 -4.24 12.57
CA ASP A 74 -18.84 -5.67 12.74
C ASP A 74 -19.02 -6.38 11.38
N VAL A 75 -17.95 -7.02 10.92
CA VAL A 75 -17.91 -7.70 9.62
C VAL A 75 -18.93 -8.83 9.52
N LYS A 76 -19.22 -9.55 10.60
CA LYS A 76 -20.24 -10.63 10.58
C LYS A 76 -21.63 -10.04 10.40
N VAL A 77 -21.95 -9.01 11.18
CA VAL A 77 -23.21 -8.25 11.08
C VAL A 77 -23.37 -7.69 9.68
N LEU A 78 -22.34 -7.04 9.15
CA LEU A 78 -22.39 -6.43 7.83
C LEU A 78 -22.61 -7.46 6.71
N LYS A 79 -21.93 -8.62 6.75
CA LYS A 79 -22.15 -9.71 5.78
C LYS A 79 -23.59 -10.23 5.81
N ASN A 80 -24.16 -10.39 7.01
CA ASN A 80 -25.54 -10.79 7.21
C ASN A 80 -26.52 -9.78 6.58
N LEU A 81 -26.29 -8.47 6.79
CA LEU A 81 -27.11 -7.40 6.22
C LEU A 81 -27.01 -7.31 4.70
N VAL A 82 -25.85 -7.58 4.10
CA VAL A 82 -25.70 -7.63 2.63
C VAL A 82 -26.52 -8.78 2.04
N ASP A 83 -26.40 -9.99 2.58
CA ASP A 83 -27.13 -11.16 2.06
C ASP A 83 -28.65 -10.95 2.19
N PHE A 84 -29.10 -10.51 3.37
CA PHE A 84 -30.51 -10.22 3.61
C PHE A 84 -31.04 -9.09 2.71
N GLY A 85 -30.34 -7.95 2.65
CA GLY A 85 -30.79 -6.79 1.87
C GLY A 85 -30.94 -7.09 0.37
N ARG A 86 -30.03 -7.88 -0.21
CA ARG A 86 -30.12 -8.32 -1.61
C ARG A 86 -31.31 -9.24 -1.87
N LYS A 87 -31.51 -10.22 -0.99
CA LYS A 87 -32.64 -11.15 -1.11
C LYS A 87 -33.97 -10.43 -0.93
N LEU A 88 -34.06 -9.53 0.04
CA LEU A 88 -35.25 -8.71 0.26
C LEU A 88 -35.53 -7.81 -0.95
N GLN A 89 -34.50 -7.18 -1.53
CA GLN A 89 -34.65 -6.38 -2.74
C GLN A 89 -35.19 -7.22 -3.91
N ALA A 90 -34.68 -8.43 -4.11
CA ALA A 90 -35.16 -9.34 -5.14
C ALA A 90 -36.63 -9.73 -4.93
N ILE A 91 -37.02 -10.03 -3.68
CA ILE A 91 -38.42 -10.33 -3.33
C ILE A 91 -39.32 -9.12 -3.60
N SER A 92 -38.94 -7.91 -3.19
CA SER A 92 -39.76 -6.71 -3.48
C SER A 92 -40.00 -6.52 -4.97
N ILE A 93 -38.99 -6.78 -5.81
CA ILE A 93 -39.10 -6.70 -7.27
C ILE A 93 -40.04 -7.80 -7.80
N GLU A 94 -39.88 -9.04 -7.35
CA GLU A 94 -40.69 -10.18 -7.78
C GLU A 94 -42.17 -10.00 -7.41
N MET A 95 -42.44 -9.43 -6.23
CA MET A 95 -43.79 -9.14 -5.75
C MET A 95 -44.45 -7.93 -6.43
N GLY A 96 -43.71 -7.18 -7.24
CA GLY A 96 -44.22 -5.97 -7.90
C GLY A 96 -44.46 -4.80 -6.93
N ASP A 97 -43.67 -4.73 -5.84
CA ASP A 97 -43.72 -3.59 -4.91
C ASP A 97 -43.31 -2.29 -5.61
N GLU A 98 -43.79 -1.16 -5.08
CA GLU A 98 -43.34 0.15 -5.55
C GLU A 98 -41.83 0.36 -5.36
N ASP A 99 -41.22 1.12 -6.27
CA ASP A 99 -39.76 1.35 -6.35
C ASP A 99 -39.12 1.81 -5.03
N TRP A 100 -39.84 2.52 -4.17
CA TRP A 100 -39.31 3.00 -2.90
C TRP A 100 -39.09 1.88 -1.88
N VAL A 101 -39.80 0.75 -2.00
CA VAL A 101 -39.63 -0.42 -1.14
C VAL A 101 -38.36 -1.17 -1.53
N SER A 102 -38.23 -1.53 -2.82
CA SER A 102 -37.06 -2.24 -3.34
C SER A 102 -35.78 -1.40 -3.23
N ARG A 103 -35.88 -0.07 -3.39
CA ARG A 103 -34.78 0.86 -3.17
C ARG A 103 -34.29 0.85 -1.72
N GLU A 104 -35.17 0.77 -0.73
CA GLU A 104 -34.74 0.77 0.68
C GLU A 104 -33.99 -0.51 1.06
N ALA A 105 -34.44 -1.67 0.56
CA ALA A 105 -33.69 -2.92 0.68
C ALA A 105 -32.31 -2.84 0.00
N GLY A 106 -32.24 -2.19 -1.17
CA GLY A 106 -30.98 -1.86 -1.83
C GLY A 106 -30.09 -0.92 -1.02
N THR A 107 -30.67 0.10 -0.37
CA THR A 107 -29.95 1.02 0.54
C THR A 107 -29.29 0.27 1.69
N LEU A 108 -30.00 -0.70 2.30
CA LEU A 108 -29.46 -1.57 3.34
C LEU A 108 -28.21 -2.31 2.86
N ALA A 109 -28.32 -3.03 1.73
CA ALA A 109 -27.20 -3.76 1.17
C ALA A 109 -26.03 -2.84 0.80
N ASN A 110 -26.29 -1.70 0.16
CA ASN A 110 -25.23 -0.77 -0.27
C ASN A 110 -24.54 -0.07 0.90
N ASN A 111 -25.23 0.24 1.99
CA ASN A 111 -24.61 0.76 3.20
C ASN A 111 -23.74 -0.30 3.91
N ALA A 112 -24.21 -1.55 3.93
CA ALA A 112 -23.42 -2.64 4.48
C ALA A 112 -22.17 -2.95 3.63
N ILE A 113 -22.27 -2.94 2.29
CA ILE A 113 -21.12 -3.08 1.38
C ILE A 113 -20.11 -1.96 1.59
N LEU A 114 -20.57 -0.71 1.71
CA LEU A 114 -19.70 0.44 1.98
C LEU A 114 -18.90 0.24 3.27
N ASN A 115 -19.55 -0.19 4.34
CA ASN A 115 -18.89 -0.42 5.63
C ASN A 115 -18.01 -1.68 5.59
N LEU A 116 -18.35 -2.73 4.84
CA LEU A 116 -17.45 -3.87 4.62
C LEU A 116 -16.18 -3.44 3.91
N ALA A 117 -16.29 -2.61 2.88
CA ALA A 117 -15.14 -2.13 2.12
C ALA A 117 -14.22 -1.23 2.96
N LYS A 118 -14.74 -0.59 4.01
CA LYS A 118 -13.96 0.22 4.96
C LYS A 118 -13.39 -0.60 6.11
N TYR A 119 -14.17 -1.49 6.72
CA TYR A 119 -13.83 -2.09 8.03
C TYR A 119 -13.41 -3.56 7.98
N SER A 120 -13.46 -4.21 6.81
CA SER A 120 -12.85 -5.54 6.66
C SER A 120 -11.33 -5.46 6.72
N ALA A 121 -10.68 -6.59 7.02
CA ALA A 121 -9.24 -6.72 6.87
C ALA A 121 -8.81 -6.35 5.44
N MET A 122 -7.68 -5.68 5.30
CA MET A 122 -7.19 -5.25 4.00
C MET A 122 -6.85 -6.46 3.14
N ASN A 123 -7.59 -6.61 2.04
CA ASN A 123 -7.30 -7.50 0.94
C ASN A 123 -7.73 -6.75 -0.33
N GLY A 124 -6.76 -6.46 -1.21
CA GLY A 124 -6.91 -5.53 -2.31
C GLY A 124 -7.99 -5.95 -3.29
N GLU A 125 -8.03 -7.24 -3.62
CA GLU A 125 -9.02 -7.83 -4.54
C GLU A 125 -10.42 -7.86 -3.91
N ALA A 126 -10.56 -8.40 -2.69
CA ALA A 126 -11.85 -8.51 -2.02
C ALA A 126 -12.48 -7.13 -1.74
N ILE A 127 -11.68 -6.12 -1.37
CA ILE A 127 -12.17 -4.75 -1.18
C ILE A 127 -12.53 -4.12 -2.53
N ALA A 128 -11.75 -4.39 -3.59
CA ALA A 128 -12.10 -3.93 -4.93
C ALA A 128 -13.43 -4.53 -5.40
N GLU A 129 -13.70 -5.81 -5.15
CA GLU A 129 -14.98 -6.45 -5.46
C GLU A 129 -16.14 -5.76 -4.72
N LEU A 130 -15.99 -5.44 -3.43
CA LEU A 130 -17.00 -4.69 -2.68
C LEU A 130 -17.19 -3.28 -3.24
N PHE A 131 -16.09 -2.60 -3.58
CA PHE A 131 -16.12 -1.28 -4.21
C PHE A 131 -16.87 -1.28 -5.56
N MET A 132 -16.69 -2.31 -6.38
CA MET A 132 -17.37 -2.45 -7.67
C MET A 132 -18.88 -2.66 -7.53
N GLN A 133 -19.32 -3.22 -6.41
CA GLN A 133 -20.74 -3.47 -6.11
C GLN A 133 -21.49 -2.20 -5.65
N LEU A 134 -20.78 -1.13 -5.29
CA LEU A 134 -21.41 0.13 -4.90
C LEU A 134 -22.07 0.80 -6.10
N ASP A 135 -23.30 1.28 -5.93
CA ASP A 135 -24.08 2.00 -6.94
C ASP A 135 -23.68 3.47 -7.09
N SER A 136 -23.17 4.09 -6.02
CA SER A 136 -22.89 5.52 -5.94
C SER A 136 -21.41 5.86 -6.07
N ALA A 137 -21.12 6.82 -6.94
CA ALA A 137 -19.81 7.45 -7.11
C ALA A 137 -19.30 8.06 -5.78
N THR A 138 -20.19 8.69 -5.00
CA THR A 138 -19.86 9.24 -3.67
C THR A 138 -19.43 8.16 -2.70
N LYS A 139 -20.17 7.04 -2.64
CA LYS A 139 -19.82 5.90 -1.76
C LYS A 139 -18.48 5.28 -2.16
N ARG A 140 -18.22 5.12 -3.46
CA ARG A 140 -16.93 4.65 -3.99
C ARG A 140 -15.79 5.56 -3.53
N TYR A 141 -15.95 6.87 -3.66
CA TYR A 141 -14.95 7.82 -3.17
C TYR A 141 -14.70 7.73 -1.66
N GLU A 142 -15.74 7.53 -0.85
CA GLU A 142 -15.57 7.37 0.59
C GLU A 142 -14.71 6.16 0.96
N VAL A 143 -14.80 5.05 0.22
CA VAL A 143 -13.92 3.89 0.42
C VAL A 143 -12.46 4.26 0.13
N ILE A 144 -12.22 4.95 -0.99
CA ILE A 144 -10.87 5.42 -1.36
C ILE A 144 -10.32 6.35 -0.27
N GLN A 145 -11.12 7.33 0.18
CA GLN A 145 -10.69 8.29 1.19
C GLN A 145 -10.40 7.62 2.54
N TYR A 146 -11.19 6.62 2.93
CA TYR A 146 -10.95 5.87 4.15
C TYR A 146 -9.56 5.21 4.12
N TRP A 147 -9.25 4.44 3.07
CA TRP A 147 -7.96 3.76 2.97
C TRP A 147 -6.80 4.74 2.76
N HIS A 148 -7.03 5.84 2.04
CA HIS A 148 -6.04 6.91 1.88
C HIS A 148 -5.62 7.51 3.23
N GLN A 149 -6.58 7.78 4.12
CA GLN A 149 -6.28 8.28 5.46
C GLN A 149 -5.49 7.28 6.32
N MET A 150 -5.74 5.98 6.14
CA MET A 150 -5.06 4.92 6.91
C MET A 150 -3.57 4.81 6.58
N ILE A 151 -3.17 5.08 5.32
CA ILE A 151 -1.77 4.94 4.83
C ILE A 151 -0.74 5.54 5.78
N PHE A 152 -0.99 6.74 6.30
CA PHE A 152 0.00 7.47 7.10
C PHE A 152 0.32 6.78 8.44
N SER A 153 -0.60 5.97 8.95
CA SER A 153 -0.46 5.22 10.21
C SER A 153 0.02 3.78 10.02
N LEU A 154 0.00 3.26 8.78
CA LEU A 154 0.35 1.89 8.48
C LEU A 154 1.87 1.69 8.47
N GLU A 155 2.30 0.58 9.06
CA GLU A 155 3.71 0.19 9.14
C GLU A 155 3.96 -1.21 8.57
N ASP A 156 2.89 -1.89 8.16
CA ASP A 156 2.92 -3.19 7.51
C ASP A 156 3.02 -3.01 5.99
N VAL A 157 4.07 -3.59 5.41
CA VAL A 157 4.39 -3.53 3.99
C VAL A 157 3.35 -4.29 3.18
N GLU A 158 2.89 -5.45 3.65
CA GLU A 158 1.92 -6.28 2.94
C GLU A 158 0.58 -5.53 2.82
N ILE A 159 0.13 -4.88 3.90
CA ILE A 159 -1.10 -4.08 3.87
C ILE A 159 -0.99 -2.90 2.88
N LEU A 160 0.16 -2.23 2.81
CA LEU A 160 0.37 -1.13 1.86
C LEU A 160 0.35 -1.62 0.40
N GLU A 161 0.89 -2.81 0.13
CA GLU A 161 0.82 -3.45 -1.19
C GLU A 161 -0.61 -3.78 -1.58
N GLU A 162 -1.40 -4.32 -0.65
CA GLU A 162 -2.83 -4.56 -0.87
C GLU A 162 -3.60 -3.25 -1.14
N ILE A 163 -3.25 -2.14 -0.49
CA ILE A 163 -3.87 -0.82 -0.76
C ILE A 163 -3.54 -0.34 -2.17
N ILE A 164 -2.32 -0.56 -2.64
CA ILE A 164 -1.91 -0.24 -4.01
C ILE A 164 -2.65 -1.11 -5.03
N SER A 165 -2.84 -2.40 -4.72
CA SER A 165 -3.64 -3.33 -5.53
C SER A 165 -5.09 -2.85 -5.64
N PHE A 166 -5.75 -2.61 -4.50
CA PHE A 166 -7.10 -2.04 -4.44
C PHE A 166 -7.21 -0.73 -5.23
N GLY A 167 -6.31 0.23 -4.97
CA GLY A 167 -6.34 1.53 -5.63
C GLY A 167 -6.22 1.43 -7.15
N THR A 168 -5.44 0.46 -7.64
CA THR A 168 -5.27 0.21 -9.08
C THR A 168 -6.56 -0.31 -9.69
N LEU A 169 -7.16 -1.34 -9.08
CA LEU A 169 -8.43 -1.92 -9.50
C LEU A 169 -9.57 -0.90 -9.43
N ALA A 170 -9.63 -0.11 -8.36
CA ALA A 170 -10.64 0.92 -8.15
C ALA A 170 -10.54 2.02 -9.22
N LYS A 171 -9.33 2.51 -9.52
CA LYS A 171 -9.09 3.52 -10.56
C LYS A 171 -9.52 3.01 -11.93
N ASP A 172 -9.12 1.79 -12.29
CA ASP A 172 -9.41 1.19 -13.60
C ASP A 172 -10.90 0.90 -13.76
N TYR A 173 -11.57 0.43 -12.70
CA TYR A 173 -13.01 0.24 -12.69
C TYR A 173 -13.76 1.57 -12.83
N SER A 174 -13.42 2.58 -12.03
CA SER A 174 -14.04 3.91 -12.11
C SER A 174 -13.88 4.51 -13.51
N ALA A 175 -12.72 4.37 -14.14
CA ALA A 175 -12.54 4.78 -15.53
C ALA A 175 -13.45 4.01 -16.50
N LYS A 176 -13.59 2.69 -16.31
CA LYS A 176 -14.42 1.82 -17.15
C LYS A 176 -15.91 2.16 -17.07
N ILE A 177 -16.43 2.46 -15.88
CA ILE A 177 -17.86 2.77 -15.69
C ILE A 177 -18.20 4.24 -15.94
N GLY A 178 -17.21 5.08 -16.27
CA GLY A 178 -17.43 6.50 -16.53
C GLY A 178 -17.65 7.34 -15.27
N ASP A 179 -17.05 6.95 -14.15
CA ASP A 179 -17.03 7.78 -12.95
C ASP A 179 -16.36 9.12 -13.21
N GLU A 180 -16.81 10.12 -12.46
CA GLU A 180 -16.24 11.44 -12.49
C GLU A 180 -14.71 11.42 -12.26
N PRO A 181 -13.93 12.27 -12.97
CA PRO A 181 -12.46 12.22 -12.93
C PRO A 181 -11.84 12.39 -11.53
N TRP A 182 -12.55 13.01 -10.59
CA TRP A 182 -12.05 13.19 -9.22
C TRP A 182 -11.93 11.88 -8.44
N ILE A 183 -12.71 10.85 -8.75
CA ILE A 183 -12.60 9.52 -8.13
C ILE A 183 -11.31 8.84 -8.59
N GLN A 184 -11.06 8.86 -9.90
CA GLN A 184 -9.85 8.31 -10.49
C GLN A 184 -8.59 9.01 -9.95
N ARG A 185 -8.64 10.35 -9.82
CA ARG A 185 -7.56 11.14 -9.20
C ARG A 185 -7.34 10.79 -7.73
N ALA A 186 -8.41 10.57 -6.97
CA ALA A 186 -8.30 10.17 -5.57
C ALA A 186 -7.65 8.80 -5.42
N ALA A 187 -8.06 7.81 -6.23
CA ALA A 187 -7.43 6.51 -6.26
C ALA A 187 -5.94 6.61 -6.65
N ALA A 188 -5.60 7.41 -7.66
CA ALA A 188 -4.22 7.65 -8.05
C ALA A 188 -3.38 8.32 -6.94
N SER A 189 -3.95 9.29 -6.21
CA SER A 189 -3.29 9.93 -5.07
C SER A 189 -3.04 8.93 -3.93
N MET A 190 -4.04 8.10 -3.61
CA MET A 190 -3.92 7.04 -2.62
C MET A 190 -2.80 6.06 -2.98
N ILE A 191 -2.76 5.59 -4.24
CA ILE A 191 -1.68 4.71 -4.71
C ILE A 191 -0.31 5.39 -4.56
N SER A 192 -0.21 6.67 -4.94
CA SER A 192 1.04 7.44 -4.85
C SER A 192 1.53 7.53 -3.40
N ASP A 193 0.67 7.91 -2.47
CA ASP A 193 1.05 8.07 -1.06
C ASP A 193 1.38 6.72 -0.41
N ALA A 194 0.64 5.66 -0.75
CA ALA A 194 0.94 4.30 -0.31
C ALA A 194 2.32 3.85 -0.84
N SER A 195 2.64 4.17 -2.10
CA SER A 195 3.94 3.84 -2.71
C SER A 195 5.08 4.60 -2.03
N VAL A 196 4.90 5.89 -1.72
CA VAL A 196 5.89 6.69 -0.97
C VAL A 196 6.11 6.11 0.41
N LYS A 197 5.04 5.76 1.14
CA LYS A 197 5.13 5.13 2.47
C LYS A 197 5.83 3.77 2.39
N LEU A 198 5.48 2.94 1.41
CA LEU A 198 6.06 1.63 1.18
C LEU A 198 7.58 1.72 0.92
N VAL A 199 8.00 2.65 0.05
CA VAL A 199 9.43 2.92 -0.21
C VAL A 199 10.13 3.47 1.04
N ALA A 200 9.45 4.30 1.82
CA ALA A 200 9.98 4.85 3.06
C ALA A 200 10.09 3.81 4.20
N LEU A 201 9.41 2.67 4.10
CA LEU A 201 9.57 1.55 5.04
C LEU A 201 10.62 0.57 4.53
N GLU A 202 10.59 0.26 3.24
CA GLU A 202 11.46 -0.73 2.60
C GLU A 202 11.90 -0.27 1.19
N PRO A 203 13.09 0.32 1.04
CA PRO A 203 13.61 0.80 -0.24
C PRO A 203 14.22 -0.33 -1.08
N VAL A 204 13.52 -1.47 -1.19
CA VAL A 204 14.02 -2.69 -1.87
C VAL A 204 14.22 -2.52 -3.37
N HIS A 205 13.60 -1.51 -3.97
CA HIS A 205 13.78 -1.13 -5.37
C HIS A 205 15.18 -0.54 -5.65
N GLU A 206 15.84 0.04 -4.64
CA GLU A 206 17.17 0.62 -4.78
C GLU A 206 18.25 -0.48 -4.86
N GLY A 207 19.12 -0.37 -5.85
CA GLY A 207 20.18 -1.35 -6.05
C GLY A 207 20.69 -1.43 -7.48
N VAL A 208 21.38 -2.54 -7.74
CA VAL A 208 21.94 -2.91 -9.04
C VAL A 208 21.31 -4.23 -9.47
N TYR A 209 20.85 -4.25 -10.72
CA TYR A 209 20.25 -5.40 -11.37
C TYR A 209 21.09 -5.79 -12.57
N GLU A 210 21.33 -7.08 -12.74
CA GLU A 210 21.92 -7.64 -13.96
C GLU A 210 20.78 -8.03 -14.90
N VAL A 211 20.85 -7.56 -16.15
CA VAL A 211 19.77 -7.70 -17.12
C VAL A 211 20.27 -8.27 -18.44
N ARG A 212 19.36 -8.95 -19.14
CA ARG A 212 19.56 -9.46 -20.48
C ARG A 212 18.46 -8.95 -21.39
N LEU A 213 18.86 -8.45 -22.54
CA LEU A 213 17.92 -7.99 -23.58
C LEU A 213 17.37 -9.20 -24.34
N ASN A 214 16.05 -9.27 -24.49
CA ASN A 214 15.40 -10.36 -25.24
C ASN A 214 15.74 -10.29 -26.74
N LYS A 215 15.94 -9.07 -27.27
CA LYS A 215 16.41 -8.80 -28.62
C LYS A 215 17.26 -7.53 -28.62
N THR A 216 18.36 -7.55 -29.36
CA THR A 216 19.21 -6.36 -29.57
C THR A 216 18.68 -5.54 -30.74
N ASP A 217 18.20 -4.32 -30.46
CA ASP A 217 17.97 -3.30 -31.50
C ASP A 217 19.33 -2.66 -31.85
N ARG A 218 19.76 -2.79 -33.11
CA ARG A 218 21.04 -2.22 -33.58
C ARG A 218 21.10 -0.69 -33.48
N ARG A 219 19.95 -0.02 -33.31
CA ARG A 219 19.86 1.45 -33.17
C ARG A 219 19.98 1.92 -31.72
N MET A 220 20.13 1.00 -30.77
CA MET A 220 20.24 1.27 -29.35
C MET A 220 21.57 0.76 -28.81
N LEU A 221 22.21 1.53 -27.93
CA LEU A 221 23.33 1.00 -27.16
C LEU A 221 22.80 -0.08 -26.21
N GLY A 222 23.28 -1.32 -26.38
CA GLY A 222 22.93 -2.42 -25.48
C GLY A 222 23.35 -2.11 -24.05
N PHE A 223 22.67 -2.72 -23.08
CA PHE A 223 22.96 -2.61 -21.65
C PHE A 223 22.77 -3.97 -20.99
N ASP A 224 23.50 -4.18 -19.91
CA ASP A 224 23.56 -5.41 -19.14
C ASP A 224 23.37 -5.15 -17.63
N ARG A 225 23.33 -3.88 -17.21
CA ARG A 225 23.01 -3.49 -15.83
C ARG A 225 21.98 -2.38 -15.77
N ILE A 226 21.15 -2.42 -14.73
CA ILE A 226 20.27 -1.32 -14.33
C ILE A 226 20.64 -0.92 -12.91
N VAL A 227 20.88 0.37 -12.69
CA VAL A 227 21.11 0.94 -11.36
C VAL A 227 19.94 1.84 -11.01
N VAL A 228 19.32 1.59 -9.87
CA VAL A 228 18.17 2.34 -9.34
C VAL A 228 18.60 2.99 -8.03
N LEU A 229 18.41 4.29 -7.91
CA LEU A 229 18.87 5.08 -6.78
C LEU A 229 17.84 6.15 -6.38
N ASP A 230 17.49 6.20 -5.09
CA ASP A 230 16.76 7.34 -4.52
C ASP A 230 17.77 8.48 -4.27
N SER A 231 17.63 9.53 -5.07
CA SER A 231 18.44 10.73 -5.04
C SER A 231 17.92 11.67 -3.97
N THR A 232 18.84 12.21 -3.18
CA THR A 232 18.53 13.29 -2.23
C THR A 232 18.55 14.67 -2.88
N SER A 233 18.85 14.77 -4.18
CA SER A 233 18.77 16.00 -4.96
C SER A 233 17.36 16.17 -5.57
N SER A 234 17.14 17.24 -6.35
CA SER A 234 15.85 17.46 -7.01
C SER A 234 15.43 16.36 -7.99
N LYS A 235 16.30 15.38 -8.28
CA LYS A 235 16.10 14.32 -9.27
C LYS A 235 15.24 13.14 -8.79
N ASN A 236 14.76 13.15 -7.54
CA ASN A 236 13.91 12.13 -6.91
C ASN A 236 14.47 10.70 -7.10
N LEU A 237 13.93 9.91 -8.03
CA LEU A 237 14.44 8.58 -8.35
C LEU A 237 15.24 8.62 -9.66
N THR A 238 16.48 8.14 -9.65
CA THR A 238 17.30 8.00 -10.86
C THR A 238 17.43 6.54 -11.27
N VAL A 239 17.32 6.30 -12.57
CA VAL A 239 17.47 4.96 -13.17
C VAL A 239 18.45 5.04 -14.33
N HIS A 240 19.52 4.25 -14.23
CA HIS A 240 20.60 4.21 -15.20
C HIS A 240 20.69 2.83 -15.82
N PHE A 241 20.66 2.76 -17.14
CA PHE A 241 20.89 1.57 -17.93
C PHE A 241 22.34 1.62 -18.42
N LEU A 242 23.16 0.67 -17.99
CA LEU A 242 24.61 0.67 -18.19
C LEU A 242 25.03 -0.49 -19.06
N ASN A 243 26.02 -0.23 -19.91
CA ASN A 243 26.82 -1.23 -20.56
C ASN A 243 28.14 -1.36 -19.80
N SER A 244 28.29 -2.44 -19.03
CA SER A 244 29.44 -2.67 -18.17
C SER A 244 30.69 -3.09 -18.93
N GLU A 245 30.56 -3.67 -20.13
CA GLU A 245 31.71 -4.05 -20.97
C GLU A 245 32.51 -2.83 -21.46
N ILE A 246 31.82 -1.72 -21.77
CA ILE A 246 32.46 -0.48 -22.24
C ILE A 246 32.37 0.68 -21.24
N ASN A 247 31.86 0.45 -20.03
CA ASN A 247 31.65 1.45 -18.98
C ASN A 247 30.91 2.71 -19.46
N ARG A 248 29.78 2.52 -20.15
CA ARG A 248 28.95 3.64 -20.62
C ARG A 248 27.49 3.52 -20.18
N THR A 249 26.90 4.65 -19.83
CA THR A 249 25.46 4.78 -19.64
C THR A 249 24.76 4.82 -21.00
N ALA A 250 23.95 3.80 -21.29
CA ALA A 250 23.09 3.75 -22.46
C ALA A 250 21.89 4.68 -22.31
N PHE A 251 21.27 4.66 -21.13
CA PHE A 251 20.14 5.53 -20.81
C PHE A 251 20.21 6.00 -19.37
N SER A 252 19.78 7.24 -19.14
CA SER A 252 19.65 7.82 -17.83
C SER A 252 18.31 8.52 -17.75
N PHE A 253 17.58 8.22 -16.68
CA PHE A 253 16.28 8.81 -16.38
C PHE A 253 16.35 9.43 -15.00
N ASN A 254 16.11 10.74 -14.95
CA ASN A 254 15.94 11.49 -13.71
C ASN A 254 14.44 11.70 -13.49
N HIS A 255 14.00 11.73 -12.24
CA HIS A 255 12.57 11.82 -11.88
C HIS A 255 11.76 10.63 -12.40
N ALA A 256 12.33 9.42 -12.31
CA ALA A 256 11.54 8.21 -12.49
C ALA A 256 10.44 8.16 -11.41
N THR A 257 9.34 7.51 -11.74
CA THR A 257 8.20 7.31 -10.83
C THR A 257 8.14 5.85 -10.44
N ILE A 258 7.93 5.60 -9.15
CA ILE A 258 7.61 4.29 -8.60
C ILE A 258 6.16 4.26 -8.12
N ILE A 259 5.41 3.26 -8.56
CA ILE A 259 4.01 3.03 -8.21
C ILE A 259 3.89 1.54 -7.89
N GLY A 260 3.77 1.19 -6.61
CA GLY A 260 3.88 -0.19 -6.12
C GLY A 260 5.20 -0.83 -6.56
N ASN A 261 5.07 -1.87 -7.38
CA ASN A 261 6.20 -2.65 -7.90
C ASN A 261 6.64 -2.22 -9.31
N LYS A 262 6.06 -1.15 -9.85
CA LYS A 262 6.37 -0.64 -11.18
C LYS A 262 7.21 0.63 -11.08
N VAL A 263 8.36 0.63 -11.75
CA VAL A 263 9.20 1.81 -11.95
C VAL A 263 9.12 2.22 -13.41
N SER A 264 8.96 3.50 -13.68
CA SER A 264 8.88 4.03 -15.04
C SER A 264 9.45 5.43 -15.14
N GLY A 265 9.81 5.84 -16.34
CA GLY A 265 10.29 7.19 -16.56
C GLY A 265 10.40 7.52 -18.04
N THR A 266 10.45 8.82 -18.32
CA THR A 266 10.57 9.36 -19.66
C THR A 266 11.68 10.40 -19.66
N ASN A 267 12.54 10.35 -20.66
CA ASN A 267 13.55 11.36 -20.92
C ASN A 267 13.24 12.02 -22.26
N LEU A 268 12.89 13.30 -22.22
CA LEU A 268 12.61 14.11 -23.39
C LEU A 268 13.91 14.77 -23.86
N SER A 269 14.29 14.51 -25.10
CA SER A 269 15.50 15.09 -25.69
C SER A 269 15.15 16.10 -26.78
N THR A 270 15.79 17.27 -26.75
CA THR A 270 15.69 18.27 -27.84
C THR A 270 16.67 17.98 -28.98
N ASN A 271 17.74 17.23 -28.71
CA ASN A 271 18.86 17.01 -29.62
C ASN A 271 19.05 15.54 -30.04
N GLY A 272 18.10 14.66 -29.70
CA GLY A 272 18.18 13.22 -29.93
C GLY A 272 16.81 12.53 -29.78
N PRO A 273 16.75 11.20 -29.91
CA PRO A 273 15.50 10.48 -29.66
C PRO A 273 15.13 10.55 -28.18
N SER A 274 13.91 10.98 -27.88
CA SER A 274 13.33 10.79 -26.54
C SER A 274 13.23 9.30 -26.24
N SER A 275 13.32 8.96 -24.96
CA SER A 275 13.25 7.57 -24.49
C SER A 275 12.27 7.45 -23.34
N SER A 276 11.69 6.27 -23.19
CA SER A 276 10.88 5.90 -22.04
C SER A 276 11.20 4.47 -21.63
N PHE A 277 11.02 4.20 -20.35
CA PHE A 277 11.14 2.85 -19.82
C PHE A 277 10.02 2.55 -18.83
N GLN A 278 9.78 1.27 -18.65
CA GLN A 278 9.04 0.74 -17.52
C GLN A 278 9.60 -0.63 -17.15
N PHE A 279 9.70 -0.94 -15.87
CA PHE A 279 9.91 -2.30 -15.40
C PHE A 279 9.10 -2.56 -14.14
N ASN A 280 8.72 -3.81 -13.96
CA ASN A 280 8.23 -4.32 -12.69
C ASN A 280 9.39 -5.01 -11.97
N PHE A 281 9.45 -4.86 -10.65
CA PHE A 281 10.36 -5.63 -9.79
C PHE A 281 9.55 -6.48 -8.82
N ASP A 282 9.93 -7.74 -8.69
CA ASP A 282 9.39 -8.61 -7.66
C ASP A 282 10.20 -8.42 -6.37
N ARG A 283 9.52 -8.00 -5.31
CA ARG A 283 10.10 -7.76 -3.99
C ARG A 283 10.61 -9.02 -3.33
N THR A 284 10.08 -10.19 -3.66
CA THR A 284 10.44 -11.46 -3.03
C THR A 284 11.63 -12.10 -3.73
N SER A 285 11.52 -12.29 -5.04
CA SER A 285 12.57 -12.93 -5.85
C SER A 285 13.71 -11.97 -6.18
N GLY A 286 13.42 -10.67 -6.32
CA GLY A 286 14.36 -9.69 -6.86
C GLY A 286 14.48 -9.72 -8.39
N GLU A 287 13.60 -10.46 -9.06
CA GLU A 287 13.51 -10.44 -10.51
C GLU A 287 12.97 -9.11 -11.01
N ILE A 288 13.48 -8.65 -12.15
CA ILE A 288 12.94 -7.50 -12.86
C ILE A 288 12.60 -7.86 -14.30
N GLN A 289 11.47 -7.34 -14.76
CA GLN A 289 11.06 -7.46 -16.15
C GLN A 289 10.55 -6.13 -16.64
N GLY A 290 11.04 -5.70 -17.80
CA GLY A 290 10.69 -4.40 -18.31
C GLY A 290 10.95 -4.22 -19.79
N THR A 291 10.68 -3.00 -20.21
CA THR A 291 10.83 -2.56 -21.58
C THR A 291 11.40 -1.15 -21.62
N ILE A 292 12.25 -0.89 -22.60
CA ILE A 292 12.72 0.44 -22.95
C ILE A 292 12.37 0.73 -24.41
N GLN A 293 12.05 1.98 -24.70
CA GLN A 293 11.69 2.42 -26.03
C GLN A 293 12.31 3.78 -26.30
N THR A 294 12.77 3.98 -27.53
CA THR A 294 13.14 5.31 -28.02
C THR A 294 12.16 5.74 -29.11
N THR A 295 12.06 7.03 -29.40
CA THR A 295 11.19 7.52 -30.49
C THR A 295 11.60 7.02 -31.88
N ARG A 296 12.80 6.47 -32.03
CA ARG A 296 13.37 5.98 -33.31
C ARG A 296 13.54 4.46 -33.39
N GLY A 297 13.39 3.78 -32.26
CA GLY A 297 13.68 2.35 -32.09
C GLY A 297 12.43 1.55 -31.76
N GLN A 298 12.55 0.23 -31.86
CA GLN A 298 11.50 -0.67 -31.39
C GLN A 298 11.52 -0.74 -29.86
N LYS A 299 10.39 -1.14 -29.28
CA LYS A 299 10.30 -1.46 -27.86
C LYS A 299 11.16 -2.69 -27.59
N VAL A 300 12.22 -2.53 -26.80
CA VAL A 300 13.13 -3.61 -26.40
C VAL A 300 12.71 -4.10 -25.03
N SER A 301 12.49 -5.41 -24.91
CA SER A 301 12.19 -6.05 -23.62
C SER A 301 13.46 -6.59 -22.98
N PHE A 302 13.52 -6.55 -21.66
CA PHE A 302 14.60 -7.13 -20.86
C PHE A 302 14.02 -7.89 -19.66
N ILE A 303 14.79 -8.87 -19.23
CA ILE A 303 14.60 -9.59 -17.98
C ILE A 303 15.90 -9.53 -17.20
N GLY A 304 15.83 -9.60 -15.89
CA GLY A 304 17.01 -9.61 -15.06
C GLY A 304 16.72 -9.98 -13.63
N GLU A 305 17.79 -9.99 -12.85
CA GLU A 305 17.78 -10.34 -11.45
C GLU A 305 18.63 -9.34 -10.68
N ARG A 306 18.32 -9.18 -9.39
CA ARG A 306 19.12 -8.36 -8.50
C ARG A 306 20.54 -8.91 -8.39
N LYS A 307 21.51 -8.03 -8.66
CA LYS A 307 22.91 -8.24 -8.26
C LYS A 307 23.10 -7.84 -6.80
N PHE A 308 22.48 -6.72 -6.41
CA PHE A 308 22.44 -6.22 -5.04
C PHE A 308 21.24 -5.31 -4.87
N THR A 309 20.45 -5.52 -3.83
CA THR A 309 19.47 -4.53 -3.34
C THR A 309 19.56 -4.39 -1.83
N VAL A 310 18.91 -3.36 -1.29
CA VAL A 310 18.78 -3.16 0.17
C VAL A 310 18.22 -4.41 0.87
N GLN A 311 17.40 -5.20 0.17
CA GLN A 311 16.84 -6.43 0.69
C GLN A 311 17.89 -7.49 1.02
N ASP A 312 19.01 -7.53 0.30
CA ASP A 312 20.10 -8.49 0.60
C ASP A 312 20.73 -8.21 1.96
N LEU A 313 20.67 -6.97 2.43
CA LEU A 313 21.10 -6.61 3.77
C LEU A 313 20.06 -6.99 4.84
N LEU A 314 18.77 -7.10 4.47
CA LEU A 314 17.68 -7.50 5.35
C LEU A 314 17.61 -9.01 5.58
N LYS A 315 18.18 -9.82 4.68
CA LYS A 315 18.19 -11.29 4.79
C LYS A 315 19.26 -11.75 5.79
N GLY A 316 18.87 -12.56 6.77
CA GLY A 316 19.80 -13.38 7.58
C GLY A 316 19.96 -13.01 9.06
N GLU A 317 19.62 -11.79 9.50
CA GLU A 317 19.65 -11.40 10.91
C GLU A 317 18.49 -10.44 11.23
N SER A 318 17.84 -10.62 12.38
CA SER A 318 16.73 -9.75 12.80
C SER A 318 17.20 -8.30 12.89
N PRO A 319 16.50 -7.34 12.26
CA PRO A 319 16.85 -5.94 12.37
C PRO A 319 16.74 -5.51 13.82
N ARG A 320 17.81 -4.93 14.36
CA ARG A 320 17.76 -4.24 15.63
C ARG A 320 17.25 -2.82 15.37
N VAL A 321 16.19 -2.44 16.07
CA VAL A 321 15.72 -1.06 16.09
C VAL A 321 16.87 -0.20 16.62
N ILE A 322 17.30 0.78 15.83
CA ILE A 322 18.37 1.72 16.19
C ILE A 322 17.76 3.00 16.75
N GLU A 323 18.37 3.52 17.82
CA GLU A 323 18.07 4.84 18.34
C GLU A 323 18.94 5.90 17.64
N LYS A 324 18.56 7.18 17.76
CA LYS A 324 19.31 8.29 17.14
C LYS A 324 20.79 8.33 17.58
N ASN A 325 21.06 7.94 18.82
CA ASN A 325 22.41 7.92 19.38
C ASN A 325 23.27 6.75 18.85
N ASP A 326 22.66 5.67 18.35
CA ASP A 326 23.39 4.55 17.73
C ASP A 326 23.94 4.90 16.34
N ILE A 327 23.45 6.01 15.76
CA ILE A 327 23.70 6.44 14.39
C ILE A 327 24.71 7.57 14.34
N ILE A 328 24.53 8.58 15.19
CA ILE A 328 25.29 9.83 15.13
C ILE A 328 26.65 9.60 15.77
N GLY A 329 27.72 9.91 15.04
CA GLY A 329 29.08 9.74 15.51
C GLY A 329 30.04 9.44 14.37
N THR A 330 31.23 8.99 14.75
CA THR A 330 32.30 8.61 13.82
C THR A 330 32.57 7.13 13.92
N MET A 331 32.69 6.47 12.77
CA MET A 331 32.92 5.04 12.67
C MET A 331 34.13 4.76 11.77
N LYS A 332 34.94 3.76 12.14
CA LYS A 332 36.07 3.31 11.32
C LYS A 332 35.66 2.17 10.42
N GLY A 333 36.11 2.19 9.17
CA GLY A 333 35.71 1.18 8.21
C GLY A 333 36.20 1.46 6.81
N ALA A 334 35.56 0.82 5.83
CA ALA A 334 35.96 0.92 4.44
C ALA A 334 34.78 1.14 3.49
N ILE A 335 35.04 1.94 2.45
CA ILE A 335 34.18 2.16 1.28
C ILE A 335 35.04 1.99 0.03
N LEU A 336 34.52 1.33 -1.01
CA LEU A 336 35.24 1.11 -2.28
C LEU A 336 36.63 0.48 -2.10
N GLY A 337 36.80 -0.36 -1.07
CA GLY A 337 38.09 -0.97 -0.73
C GLY A 337 39.11 -0.03 -0.07
N VAL A 338 38.73 1.20 0.27
CA VAL A 338 39.61 2.18 0.93
C VAL A 338 39.20 2.34 2.39
N GLU A 339 40.17 2.17 3.29
CA GLU A 339 40.00 2.37 4.73
C GLU A 339 39.90 3.86 5.09
N GLY A 340 39.02 4.20 6.03
CA GLY A 340 38.77 5.57 6.46
C GLY A 340 37.78 5.68 7.63
N GLU A 341 37.29 6.90 7.82
CA GLU A 341 36.33 7.24 8.86
C GLU A 341 35.05 7.81 8.25
N LEU A 342 33.89 7.28 8.64
CA LEU A 342 32.57 7.79 8.30
C LEU A 342 32.00 8.55 9.49
N SER A 343 31.78 9.85 9.32
CA SER A 343 31.16 10.72 10.33
C SER A 343 29.74 11.06 9.94
N ILE A 344 28.75 10.70 10.75
CA ILE A 344 27.32 10.93 10.51
C ILE A 344 26.78 12.01 11.46
N LYS A 345 26.08 13.00 10.90
CA LYS A 345 25.40 14.08 11.63
C LYS A 345 23.94 14.16 11.21
N SER A 346 23.08 14.54 12.15
CA SER A 346 21.68 14.86 11.85
C SER A 346 21.59 16.29 11.33
N PHE A 347 20.98 16.48 10.17
CA PHE A 347 20.75 17.80 9.58
C PHE A 347 19.32 18.30 9.87
N SER A 348 18.33 17.41 9.77
CA SER A 348 16.93 17.65 10.13
C SER A 348 16.27 16.35 10.61
N ALA A 349 14.97 16.37 10.91
CA ALA A 349 14.24 15.15 11.26
C ALA A 349 14.34 14.13 10.11
N ASN A 350 14.81 12.91 10.41
CA ASN A 350 14.99 11.79 9.46
C ASN A 350 15.92 12.02 8.26
N THR A 351 16.65 13.14 8.22
CA THR A 351 17.64 13.44 7.17
C THR A 351 19.03 13.60 7.78
N TYR A 352 20.00 12.90 7.20
CA TYR A 352 21.35 12.79 7.73
C TYR A 352 22.37 13.17 6.67
N SER A 353 23.43 13.84 7.12
CA SER A 353 24.63 14.05 6.33
C SER A 353 25.73 13.14 6.86
N ALA A 354 26.52 12.58 5.95
CA ALA A 354 27.66 11.77 6.32
C ALA A 354 28.88 12.20 5.51
N SER A 355 30.05 12.22 6.12
CA SER A 355 31.31 12.48 5.41
C SER A 355 32.25 11.31 5.64
N PHE A 356 32.70 10.70 4.56
CA PHE A 356 33.75 9.68 4.59
C PHE A 356 35.09 10.32 4.21
N VAL A 357 36.09 10.13 5.06
CA VAL A 357 37.46 10.58 4.81
C VAL A 357 38.39 9.37 4.89
N SER A 358 39.08 9.06 3.80
CA SER A 358 40.09 7.99 3.77
C SER A 358 41.25 8.28 4.73
N ASN A 359 41.91 7.24 5.25
CA ASN A 359 43.03 7.39 6.20
C ASN A 359 44.20 8.24 5.67
N ASN A 360 44.41 8.27 4.36
CA ASN A 360 45.44 9.10 3.72
C ASN A 360 44.95 10.54 3.39
N GLY A 361 43.70 10.87 3.72
CA GLY A 361 43.07 12.17 3.47
C GLY A 361 42.77 12.49 1.99
N GLN A 362 43.02 11.58 1.05
CA GLN A 362 42.91 11.87 -0.39
C GLN A 362 41.49 11.74 -0.93
N ILE A 363 40.67 10.87 -0.34
CA ILE A 363 39.29 10.63 -0.73
C ILE A 363 38.38 11.22 0.34
N ILE A 364 37.57 12.19 -0.07
CA ILE A 364 36.51 12.79 0.73
C ILE A 364 35.20 12.62 -0.02
N LEU A 365 34.24 11.94 0.59
CA LEU A 365 32.91 11.70 0.02
C LEU A 365 31.86 12.23 0.99
N ASP A 366 31.17 13.28 0.57
CA ASP A 366 30.04 13.83 1.33
C ASP A 366 28.72 13.25 0.81
N PHE A 367 28.00 12.58 1.70
CA PHE A 367 26.74 11.94 1.44
C PHE A 367 25.59 12.68 2.12
N GLN A 368 24.42 12.54 1.52
CA GLN A 368 23.14 12.91 2.10
C GLN A 368 22.19 11.72 2.00
N GLY A 369 21.29 11.55 2.96
CA GLY A 369 20.38 10.43 2.90
C GLY A 369 19.39 10.33 4.03
N LYS A 370 18.73 9.16 4.05
CA LYS A 370 17.68 8.79 4.97
C LYS A 370 18.14 7.63 5.83
N ILE A 371 17.50 7.49 6.98
CA ILE A 371 17.68 6.36 7.87
C ILE A 371 16.33 5.72 8.09
N PHE A 372 16.34 4.40 8.20
CA PHE A 372 15.19 3.55 8.45
C PHE A 372 15.39 2.87 9.81
N PRO A 373 15.06 3.55 10.93
CA PRO A 373 15.47 3.10 12.26
C PRO A 373 14.90 1.74 12.65
N LYS A 374 13.64 1.46 12.26
CA LYS A 374 12.98 0.18 12.54
C LYS A 374 13.67 -1.02 11.89
N LYS A 375 14.34 -0.80 10.75
CA LYS A 375 15.05 -1.85 10.00
C LYS A 375 16.57 -1.81 10.23
N GLY A 376 17.05 -0.81 10.96
CA GLY A 376 18.47 -0.59 11.18
C GLY A 376 19.24 -0.26 9.89
N ILE A 377 18.64 0.44 8.92
CA ILE A 377 19.28 0.75 7.63
C ILE A 377 19.64 2.24 7.54
N ILE A 378 20.83 2.53 7.04
CA ILE A 378 21.30 3.85 6.61
C ILE A 378 21.43 3.82 5.08
N SER A 379 20.78 4.75 4.38
CA SER A 379 20.82 4.86 2.92
C SER A 379 21.27 6.26 2.52
N LEU A 380 22.48 6.34 1.98
CA LEU A 380 23.24 7.57 1.75
C LEU A 380 23.63 7.68 0.27
N THR A 381 23.56 8.88 -0.29
CA THR A 381 23.87 9.19 -1.69
C THR A 381 24.89 10.31 -1.77
N HIS A 382 25.93 10.14 -2.60
CA HIS A 382 26.91 11.16 -2.95
C HIS A 382 26.73 11.56 -4.42
N ASN A 383 26.38 12.84 -4.66
CA ASN A 383 26.29 13.47 -5.98
C ASN A 383 25.46 12.70 -7.04
N ASP A 384 24.42 11.96 -6.63
CA ASP A 384 23.62 11.07 -7.49
C ASP A 384 24.44 10.02 -8.25
N LYS A 385 25.65 9.73 -7.76
CA LYS A 385 26.63 8.88 -8.42
C LYS A 385 26.99 7.65 -7.63
N ILE A 386 27.16 7.80 -6.32
CA ILE A 386 27.57 6.73 -5.43
C ILE A 386 26.52 6.58 -4.35
N LYS A 387 25.99 5.38 -4.18
CA LYS A 387 25.17 5.00 -3.03
C LYS A 387 26.02 4.29 -2.01
N LEU A 388 25.76 4.54 -0.74
CA LEU A 388 26.19 3.76 0.41
C LEU A 388 24.94 3.30 1.15
N VAL A 389 24.78 1.99 1.28
CA VAL A 389 23.72 1.40 2.10
C VAL A 389 24.37 0.57 3.18
N LEU A 390 24.06 0.85 4.44
CA LEU A 390 24.57 0.14 5.61
C LEU A 390 23.40 -0.40 6.43
N ALA A 391 23.59 -1.59 7.00
CA ALA A 391 22.66 -2.22 7.89
C ALA A 391 23.33 -2.56 9.22
N PHE A 392 22.65 -2.26 10.32
CA PHE A 392 23.13 -2.51 11.67
C PHE A 392 22.93 -3.97 12.05
N ARG A 393 24.03 -4.70 12.26
CA ARG A 393 24.01 -6.16 12.45
C ARG A 393 24.86 -6.54 13.65
N SER A 394 24.35 -7.46 14.48
CA SER A 394 25.04 -7.91 15.70
C SER A 394 25.84 -9.17 15.39
N GLY A 395 27.15 -9.03 15.22
CA GLY A 395 28.06 -10.16 15.05
C GLY A 395 28.66 -10.66 16.36
N THR A 396 29.21 -11.88 16.33
CA THR A 396 30.02 -12.48 17.41
C THR A 396 31.26 -11.65 17.77
N SER A 397 31.71 -10.76 16.87
CA SER A 397 32.84 -9.85 17.05
C SER A 397 32.44 -8.41 17.45
N GLY A 398 31.22 -8.21 17.94
CA GLY A 398 30.67 -6.90 18.27
C GLY A 398 29.74 -6.34 17.18
N VAL A 399 29.23 -5.14 17.45
CA VAL A 399 28.30 -4.42 16.57
C VAL A 399 29.04 -3.92 15.33
N ILE A 400 28.56 -4.29 14.14
CA ILE A 400 29.17 -3.88 12.87
C ILE A 400 28.07 -3.40 11.92
N TRP A 401 28.23 -2.21 11.39
CA TRP A 401 27.47 -1.76 10.22
C TRP A 401 28.03 -2.46 8.99
N LYS A 402 27.24 -3.31 8.35
CA LYS A 402 27.61 -4.04 7.14
C LYS A 402 26.74 -3.58 5.98
N GLY A 403 27.31 -3.51 4.79
CA GLY A 403 26.59 -2.96 3.66
C GLY A 403 27.34 -3.06 2.36
N ALA A 404 26.95 -2.20 1.43
CA ALA A 404 27.62 -2.07 0.16
C ALA A 404 27.57 -0.62 -0.34
N THR A 405 28.48 -0.34 -1.27
CA THR A 405 28.46 0.83 -2.11
C THR A 405 28.26 0.43 -3.56
N PHE A 406 27.52 1.23 -4.31
CA PHE A 406 27.36 1.03 -5.74
C PHE A 406 27.32 2.35 -6.51
N SER A 407 27.72 2.31 -7.78
CA SER A 407 27.87 3.49 -8.62
C SER A 407 26.94 3.48 -9.84
N THR A 408 26.38 4.64 -10.18
CA THR A 408 25.60 4.84 -11.41
C THR A 408 26.46 4.91 -12.67
N GLN A 409 27.79 4.86 -12.54
CA GLN A 409 28.71 4.90 -13.69
C GLN A 409 29.02 3.51 -14.25
N ASN A 410 29.30 2.54 -13.39
CA ASN A 410 29.73 1.19 -13.79
C ASN A 410 28.82 0.08 -13.21
N GLY A 411 27.89 0.41 -12.30
CA GLY A 411 27.04 -0.56 -11.64
C GLY A 411 27.83 -1.59 -10.83
N GLU A 412 29.04 -1.26 -10.41
CA GLU A 412 29.85 -2.13 -9.56
C GLU A 412 29.37 -2.04 -8.12
N VAL A 413 29.36 -3.17 -7.42
CA VAL A 413 28.92 -3.28 -6.03
C VAL A 413 30.14 -3.67 -5.20
N ASN A 414 30.51 -2.81 -4.26
CA ASN A 414 31.66 -2.99 -3.38
C ASN A 414 31.18 -3.14 -1.94
N PRO A 415 31.61 -4.17 -1.19
CA PRO A 415 31.29 -4.28 0.23
C PRO A 415 31.70 -3.03 1.01
N ALA A 416 30.89 -2.68 2.00
CA ALA A 416 31.18 -1.61 2.95
C ALA A 416 30.99 -2.14 4.37
N TYR A 417 31.88 -1.73 5.27
CA TYR A 417 31.77 -2.12 6.68
C TYR A 417 32.27 -1.00 7.58
N PHE A 418 31.63 -0.81 8.73
CA PHE A 418 31.99 0.19 9.72
C PHE A 418 31.79 -0.33 11.14
N LYS A 419 32.73 -0.01 12.03
CA LYS A 419 32.67 -0.31 13.46
C LYS A 419 32.49 0.98 14.25
N PRO A 420 31.57 1.02 15.24
CA PRO A 420 31.49 2.13 16.17
C PRO A 420 32.83 2.34 16.88
N PHE A 421 33.20 3.60 17.12
CA PHE A 421 34.23 3.90 18.10
C PHE A 421 33.66 3.61 19.49
N TYR A 422 34.30 2.72 20.24
CA TYR A 422 34.06 2.56 21.68
C TYR A 422 34.81 3.64 22.46
#